data_AF-A0A6A5ZZY4-F1
#
_entry.id   AF-A0A6A5ZZY4-F1
#
_cell.length_a   1.000
_cell.length_b   1.000
_cell.length_c   1.000
_cell.angle_alpha   90.00
_cell.angle_beta   90.00
_cell.angle_gamma   90.00
#
_symmetry.space_group_name_H-M   'P 1'
#
loop_
_entity.id
_entity.type
_entity.pdbx_description
1 polymer ?
#
loop_
_entity_poly.entity_id
_entity_poly.type
_entity_poly.pdbx_seq_one_letter_code
_entity_poly.pdbx_strand_id
1 'polypeptide(L)'
;MDIATSSRAYFAMPSPTAEEKISLQASNTVYTYHCLCSHLLLATTTPLPSLPTRQNSRDKAHMMPLPPPPSPNARKDSQQSTDHYGLLLSTRQERAAEIITSDEGFEKRYLQRCGRCNLTVGYQLDWQQFSADRAGRREDVVFLLPGGFITTSDMIMGKTGAVSSGGIATTLAVTEVKV
;
A
#
# COMPACT_ATOMS: atom_id res chain seq x y z
N MET A 1 28.75 -0.03 -32.31
CA MET A 1 27.29 -0.08 -32.11
C MET A 1 27.00 0.63 -30.80
N ASP A 2 26.61 1.90 -30.88
CA ASP A 2 26.42 2.77 -29.71
C ASP A 2 25.04 2.59 -29.07
N ILE A 3 25.05 2.16 -27.82
CA ILE A 3 23.86 1.85 -27.00
C ILE A 3 23.12 3.12 -26.55
N ALA A 4 23.74 4.30 -26.68
CA ALA A 4 23.20 5.57 -26.17
C ALA A 4 22.06 6.18 -27.02
N THR A 5 21.87 5.74 -28.27
CA THR A 5 20.94 6.40 -29.20
C THR A 5 19.51 5.84 -29.14
N SER A 6 19.33 4.62 -28.62
CA SER A 6 18.02 3.94 -28.66
C SER A 6 17.05 4.33 -27.54
N SER A 7 17.51 4.99 -26.47
CA SER A 7 16.65 5.33 -25.31
C SER A 7 15.99 6.71 -25.44
N ARG A 8 16.47 7.58 -26.34
CA ARG A 8 16.02 8.98 -26.42
C ARG A 8 14.63 9.17 -27.03
N ALA A 9 14.18 8.23 -27.86
CA ALA A 9 12.87 8.34 -28.50
C ALA A 9 11.68 8.11 -27.53
N TYR A 10 11.90 7.40 -26.41
CA TYR A 10 10.84 7.12 -25.44
C TYR A 10 10.68 8.18 -24.34
N PHE A 11 11.65 9.10 -24.18
CA PHE A 11 11.57 10.21 -23.22
C PHE A 11 11.06 11.52 -23.84
N ALA A 12 10.84 11.56 -25.16
CA ALA A 12 10.25 12.70 -25.83
C ALA A 12 8.73 12.49 -25.99
N MET A 13 8.02 12.36 -24.87
CA MET A 13 6.59 12.65 -24.88
C MET A 13 6.45 14.15 -25.18
N PRO A 14 5.73 14.57 -26.23
CA PRO A 14 5.47 16.00 -26.43
C PRO A 14 4.78 16.53 -25.17
N SER A 15 5.36 17.57 -24.58
CA SER A 15 4.71 18.26 -23.46
C SER A 15 3.34 18.75 -23.97
N PRO A 16 2.23 18.39 -23.31
CA PRO A 16 0.90 18.80 -23.74
C PRO A 16 0.87 20.32 -23.81
N THR A 17 0.38 20.84 -24.93
CA THR A 17 0.23 22.28 -25.13
C THR A 17 -0.89 22.80 -24.23
N ALA A 18 -0.84 24.07 -23.82
CA ALA A 18 -1.82 24.64 -22.88
C ALA A 18 -3.29 24.57 -23.36
N GLU A 19 -3.50 24.28 -24.64
CA GLU A 19 -4.80 24.17 -25.31
C GLU A 19 -5.33 22.74 -25.35
N GLU A 20 -4.46 21.72 -25.20
CA GLU A 20 -4.87 20.34 -24.96
C GLU A 20 -5.33 20.22 -23.51
N LYS A 21 -6.62 20.52 -23.29
CA LYS A 21 -7.32 20.12 -22.08
C LYS A 21 -7.28 18.61 -22.01
N ILE A 22 -6.25 18.07 -21.35
CA ILE A 22 -6.23 16.68 -20.90
C ILE A 22 -7.55 16.48 -20.18
N SER A 23 -8.48 15.78 -20.82
CA SER A 23 -9.79 15.54 -20.24
C SER A 23 -9.53 14.71 -18.98
N LEU A 24 -9.69 15.33 -17.82
CA LEU A 24 -9.66 14.66 -16.51
C LEU A 24 -10.65 13.48 -16.41
N GLN A 25 -11.50 13.30 -17.42
CA GLN A 25 -12.43 12.19 -17.56
C GLN A 25 -11.77 10.83 -17.85
N ALA A 26 -10.48 10.79 -18.21
CA ALA A 26 -9.75 9.53 -18.47
C ALA A 26 -8.54 9.28 -17.57
N SER A 27 -8.16 10.22 -16.69
CA SER A 27 -7.10 9.97 -15.72
C SER A 27 -7.69 9.37 -14.45
N ASN A 28 -7.53 8.06 -14.24
CA ASN A 28 -7.77 7.48 -12.91
C ASN A 28 -6.94 8.25 -11.88
N THR A 29 -7.60 8.85 -10.89
CA THR A 29 -6.92 9.61 -9.85
C THR A 29 -6.04 8.67 -9.03
N VAL A 30 -4.75 8.99 -8.92
CA VAL A 30 -3.79 8.18 -8.16
C VAL A 30 -3.58 8.81 -6.80
N TYR A 31 -3.99 8.10 -5.76
CA TYR A 31 -3.74 8.43 -4.37
C TYR A 31 -2.41 7.84 -3.93
N THR A 32 -1.55 8.69 -3.37
CA THR A 32 -0.22 8.31 -2.92
C THR A 32 -0.12 8.41 -1.40
N TYR A 33 0.51 7.41 -0.80
CA TYR A 33 0.64 7.28 0.64
C TYR A 33 2.09 7.02 1.04
N HIS A 34 2.49 7.73 2.08
CA HIS A 34 3.84 7.74 2.61
C HIS A 34 3.90 7.06 3.97
N CYS A 35 5.05 6.47 4.28
CA CYS A 35 5.38 6.09 5.64
C CYS A 35 5.46 7.34 6.53
N LEU A 36 5.39 7.15 7.85
CA LEU A 36 5.71 8.17 8.85
C LEU A 36 7.13 8.77 8.72
N CYS A 37 8.05 8.08 8.04
CA CYS A 37 9.38 8.60 7.70
C CYS A 37 9.44 9.34 6.34
N SER A 38 8.28 9.75 5.82
CA SER A 38 8.11 10.47 4.54
C SER A 38 8.59 9.69 3.31
N HIS A 39 8.64 8.37 3.38
CA HIS A 39 9.02 7.52 2.26
C HIS A 39 7.77 7.05 1.51
N LEU A 40 7.72 7.18 0.19
CA LEU A 40 6.58 6.76 -0.61
C LEU A 40 6.46 5.23 -0.64
N LEU A 41 5.33 4.70 -0.15
CA LEU A 41 5.13 3.25 -0.01
C LEU A 41 4.03 2.71 -0.91
N LEU A 42 2.99 3.49 -1.18
CA LEU A 42 1.79 2.99 -1.85
C LEU A 42 1.24 4.03 -2.83
N ALA A 43 0.85 3.54 -4.00
CA ALA A 43 0.02 4.26 -4.97
C ALA A 43 -1.22 3.42 -5.28
N THR A 44 -2.40 4.03 -5.27
CA THR A 44 -3.68 3.31 -5.49
C THR A 44 -4.69 4.22 -6.19
N THR A 45 -5.59 3.64 -6.99
CA THR A 45 -6.71 4.37 -7.60
C THR A 45 -7.92 4.53 -6.67
N THR A 46 -7.94 3.80 -5.56
CA THR A 46 -8.98 3.89 -4.53
C THR A 46 -8.36 4.36 -3.21
N PRO A 47 -8.88 5.41 -2.56
CA PRO A 47 -8.31 5.90 -1.32
C PRO A 47 -8.48 4.86 -0.19
N LEU A 48 -7.52 4.80 0.74
CA LEU A 48 -7.53 3.81 1.83
C LEU A 48 -8.84 3.77 2.63
N PRO A 49 -9.46 4.90 3.02
CA PRO A 49 -10.70 4.87 3.81
C PRO A 49 -11.90 4.25 3.10
N SER A 50 -11.91 4.21 1.76
CA SER A 50 -12.98 3.57 0.99
C SER A 50 -12.71 2.09 0.69
N LEU A 51 -11.53 1.57 1.05
CA LEU A 51 -11.26 0.15 0.96
C LEU A 51 -11.98 -0.60 2.08
N PRO A 52 -12.48 -1.82 1.80
CA PRO A 52 -13.08 -2.66 2.83
C PRO A 52 -12.07 -2.94 3.94
N THR A 53 -12.55 -2.94 5.19
CA THR A 53 -11.73 -3.20 6.37
C THR A 53 -12.01 -4.58 6.96
N ARG A 54 -10.98 -5.17 7.54
CA ARG A 54 -11.08 -6.46 8.20
C ARG A 54 -11.96 -6.38 9.46
N GLN A 55 -12.96 -7.24 9.53
CA GLN A 55 -13.88 -7.35 10.68
C GLN A 55 -13.42 -8.43 11.68
N ASN A 56 -12.79 -9.49 11.20
CA ASN A 56 -12.36 -10.64 12.02
C ASN A 56 -11.01 -10.37 12.72
N SER A 57 -10.63 -9.12 12.90
CA SER A 57 -9.37 -8.74 13.53
C SER A 57 -9.48 -7.38 14.19
N ARG A 58 -8.74 -7.21 15.30
CA ARG A 58 -8.69 -5.93 16.01
C ARG A 58 -7.88 -4.87 15.29
N ASP A 59 -7.05 -5.25 14.31
CA ASP A 59 -6.18 -4.33 13.58
C ASP A 59 -6.91 -3.45 12.56
N LYS A 60 -8.15 -3.78 12.19
CA LYS A 60 -8.99 -3.05 11.21
C LYS A 60 -8.23 -2.75 9.90
N ALA A 61 -7.37 -3.66 9.47
CA ALA A 61 -6.55 -3.46 8.27
C ALA A 61 -7.42 -3.24 7.02
N HIS A 62 -7.01 -2.32 6.15
CA HIS A 62 -7.64 -2.09 4.85
C HIS A 62 -7.23 -3.21 3.89
N MET A 63 -8.20 -3.85 3.24
CA MET A 63 -7.96 -4.89 2.26
C MET A 63 -7.81 -4.25 0.88
N MET A 64 -6.60 -4.31 0.33
CA MET A 64 -6.29 -3.79 -0.99
C MET A 64 -5.97 -4.95 -1.95
N PRO A 65 -6.78 -5.16 -3.01
CA PRO A 65 -6.43 -6.08 -4.08
C PRO A 65 -5.18 -5.61 -4.82
N LEU A 66 -4.29 -6.56 -5.13
CA LEU A 66 -3.10 -6.33 -5.93
C LEU A 66 -3.34 -6.85 -7.36
N PRO A 67 -2.81 -6.17 -8.39
CA PRO A 67 -2.88 -6.68 -9.75
C PRO A 67 -2.18 -8.04 -9.83
N PRO A 68 -2.64 -8.93 -10.73
CA PRO A 68 -1.97 -10.21 -10.93
C PRO A 68 -0.51 -9.99 -11.34
N PRO A 69 0.42 -10.87 -10.91
CA PRO A 69 1.81 -10.75 -11.31
C PRO A 69 1.94 -10.81 -12.84
N PRO A 70 2.87 -10.05 -13.45
CA PRO A 70 3.10 -10.09 -14.89
C PRO A 70 3.72 -11.45 -15.26
N SER A 71 2.87 -12.44 -15.56
CA SER A 71 3.29 -13.76 -16.03
C SER A 71 3.14 -13.86 -17.55
N PRO A 72 4.15 -14.36 -18.28
CA PRO A 72 4.06 -14.57 -19.73
C PRO A 72 3.01 -15.62 -20.12
N ASN A 73 2.56 -16.45 -19.17
CA ASN A 73 1.52 -17.47 -19.35
C ASN A 73 0.23 -17.15 -18.59
N ALA A 74 0.00 -15.88 -18.23
CA ALA A 74 -1.27 -15.48 -17.62
C ALA A 74 -2.43 -15.78 -18.59
N ARG A 75 -3.13 -16.89 -18.34
CA ARG A 75 -4.37 -17.21 -19.03
C ARG A 75 -5.30 -16.03 -18.85
N LYS A 76 -5.91 -15.56 -19.94
CA LYS A 76 -6.88 -14.44 -20.00
C LYS A 76 -8.16 -14.65 -19.16
N ASP A 77 -8.19 -15.62 -18.24
CA ASP A 77 -9.39 -16.05 -17.51
C ASP A 77 -9.72 -15.20 -16.28
N SER A 78 -8.94 -14.16 -15.97
CA SER A 78 -9.28 -13.20 -14.93
C SER A 78 -9.23 -11.76 -15.44
N GLN A 79 -9.81 -11.51 -16.61
CA GLN A 79 -10.30 -10.18 -16.99
C GLN A 79 -11.58 -9.86 -16.19
N GLN A 80 -11.52 -9.90 -14.87
CA GLN A 80 -12.42 -9.02 -14.11
C GLN A 80 -11.83 -7.63 -14.28
N SER A 81 -12.62 -6.71 -14.84
CA SER A 81 -12.32 -5.29 -14.89
C SER A 81 -12.09 -4.81 -13.46
N THR A 82 -10.87 -4.89 -12.97
CA THR A 82 -10.51 -4.33 -11.69
C THR A 82 -10.38 -2.83 -11.92
N ASP A 83 -11.47 -2.10 -11.71
CA ASP A 83 -11.47 -0.63 -11.65
C ASP A 83 -10.47 -0.11 -10.60
N HIS A 84 -10.09 -0.99 -9.67
CA HIS A 84 -9.04 -0.78 -8.69
C HIS A 84 -7.66 -1.22 -9.18
N TYR A 85 -6.65 -0.37 -8.97
CA TYR A 85 -5.25 -0.69 -9.15
C TYR A 85 -4.45 -0.16 -7.96
N GLY A 86 -3.65 -1.02 -7.32
CA GLY A 86 -2.80 -0.69 -6.18
C GLY A 86 -1.39 -1.24 -6.37
N LEU A 87 -0.38 -0.42 -6.06
CA LEU A 87 1.04 -0.77 -6.19
C LEU A 87 1.81 -0.43 -4.91
N LEU A 88 2.46 -1.44 -4.36
CA LEU A 88 3.47 -1.27 -3.32
C LEU A 88 4.81 -0.94 -3.96
N LEU A 89 5.43 0.17 -3.55
CA LEU A 89 6.62 0.72 -4.18
C LEU A 89 7.88 0.39 -3.37
N SER A 90 8.01 1.01 -2.20
CA SER A 90 9.22 0.92 -1.38
C SER A 90 9.00 0.09 -0.13
N THR A 91 8.20 -0.98 -0.22
CA THR A 91 8.00 -1.93 0.87
C THR A 91 8.92 -3.14 0.69
N ARG A 92 9.39 -3.69 1.81
CA ARG A 92 10.08 -4.97 1.89
C ARG A 92 9.12 -6.02 2.42
N GLN A 93 8.90 -7.01 1.58
CA GLN A 93 8.24 -8.27 1.87
C GLN A 93 9.12 -9.13 2.79
N GLU A 94 8.63 -9.47 3.97
CA GLU A 94 9.29 -10.45 4.84
C GLU A 94 9.06 -11.87 4.29
N ARG A 95 10.14 -12.66 4.22
CA ARG A 95 10.09 -14.05 3.71
C ARG A 95 9.61 -15.03 4.77
N ALA A 96 9.99 -14.79 6.02
CA ALA A 96 9.51 -15.55 7.15
C ALA A 96 8.07 -15.14 7.47
N ALA A 97 7.23 -16.13 7.75
CA ALA A 97 5.88 -15.88 8.25
C ALA A 97 5.91 -15.77 9.77
N GLU A 98 5.17 -14.83 10.32
CA GLU A 98 4.88 -14.73 11.74
C GLU A 98 3.52 -15.36 12.02
N ILE A 99 3.41 -16.15 13.09
CA ILE A 99 2.14 -16.74 13.52
C ILE A 99 1.59 -15.86 14.65
N ILE A 100 0.44 -15.24 14.42
CA ILE A 100 -0.29 -14.48 15.41
C ILE A 100 -1.36 -15.36 16.05
N THR A 101 -1.33 -15.44 17.37
CA THR A 101 -2.30 -16.17 18.18
C THR A 101 -3.42 -15.23 18.61
N SER A 102 -4.67 -15.60 18.36
CA SER A 102 -5.87 -14.91 18.85
C SER A 102 -6.77 -15.89 19.58
N ASP A 103 -7.79 -15.38 20.27
CA ASP A 103 -8.81 -16.20 20.94
C ASP A 103 -9.55 -17.13 19.95
N GLU A 104 -9.57 -16.75 18.68
CA GLU A 104 -10.25 -17.43 17.57
C GLU A 104 -9.37 -18.43 16.82
N GLY A 105 -8.05 -18.50 17.14
CA GLY A 105 -7.11 -19.41 16.51
C GLY A 105 -5.78 -18.75 16.11
N PHE A 106 -5.18 -19.27 15.03
CA PHE A 106 -3.85 -18.88 14.56
C PHE A 106 -3.91 -18.25 13.17
N GLU A 107 -3.18 -17.15 12.99
CA GLU A 107 -3.05 -16.48 11.69
C GLU A 107 -1.59 -16.42 11.27
N LYS A 108 -1.32 -16.92 10.06
CA LYS A 108 0.02 -16.90 9.48
C LYS A 108 0.16 -15.68 8.57
N ARG A 109 0.97 -14.71 9.00
CA ARG A 109 1.13 -13.40 8.35
C ARG A 109 2.54 -13.24 7.78
N TYR A 110 2.63 -12.76 6.53
CA TYR A 110 3.87 -12.34 5.89
C TYR A 110 3.92 -10.81 5.93
N LEU A 111 4.78 -10.23 6.75
CA LEU A 111 4.79 -8.79 6.99
C LEU A 111 5.32 -7.98 5.79
N GLN A 112 4.77 -6.78 5.64
CA GLN A 112 5.23 -5.75 4.72
C GLN A 112 5.78 -4.58 5.53
N ARG A 113 7.06 -4.27 5.33
CA ARG A 113 7.78 -3.23 6.08
C ARG A 113 8.23 -2.09 5.17
N CYS A 114 8.33 -0.89 5.70
CA CYS A 114 8.92 0.23 4.99
C CYS A 114 10.39 -0.07 4.67
N GLY A 115 10.80 0.08 3.41
CA GLY A 115 12.18 -0.17 2.97
C GLY A 115 13.22 0.81 3.54
N ARG A 116 12.78 1.95 4.09
CA ARG A 116 13.64 2.97 4.70
C ARG A 116 13.79 2.81 6.21
N CYS A 117 12.68 2.78 6.97
CA CYS A 117 12.71 2.78 8.44
C CYS A 117 12.27 1.44 9.07
N ASN A 118 11.96 0.42 8.26
CA ASN A 118 11.52 -0.90 8.70
C ASN A 118 10.19 -0.95 9.50
N LEU A 119 9.44 0.16 9.53
CA LEU A 119 8.09 0.21 10.12
C LEU A 119 7.18 -0.82 9.44
N THR A 120 6.47 -1.64 10.23
CA THR A 120 5.46 -2.55 9.70
C THR A 120 4.25 -1.74 9.22
N VAL A 121 3.92 -1.86 7.95
CA VAL A 121 2.82 -1.10 7.31
C VAL A 121 1.69 -1.98 6.79
N GLY A 122 1.91 -3.28 6.71
CA GLY A 122 0.90 -4.21 6.26
C GLY A 122 1.35 -5.66 6.36
N TYR A 123 0.55 -6.56 5.82
CA TYR A 123 0.86 -7.98 5.76
C TYR A 123 0.03 -8.68 4.67
N GLN A 124 0.43 -9.91 4.35
CA GLN A 124 -0.32 -10.84 3.51
C GLN A 124 -0.58 -12.12 4.32
N LEU A 125 -1.70 -12.78 4.05
CA LEU A 125 -2.06 -14.03 4.74
C LEU A 125 -1.59 -15.25 3.94
N ASP A 126 -1.50 -16.39 4.61
CA ASP A 126 -1.26 -17.67 3.92
C ASP A 126 -2.54 -18.20 3.26
N TRP A 127 -2.41 -18.86 2.12
CA TRP A 127 -3.52 -19.51 1.43
C TRP A 127 -4.24 -20.54 2.29
N GLN A 128 -3.53 -21.18 3.24
CA GLN A 128 -4.10 -22.16 4.16
C GLN A 128 -5.24 -21.59 5.02
N GLN A 129 -5.31 -20.27 5.19
CA GLN A 129 -6.39 -19.62 5.93
C GLN A 129 -7.71 -19.56 5.14
N PHE A 130 -7.68 -19.81 3.83
CA PHE A 130 -8.84 -19.73 2.94
C PHE A 130 -9.17 -21.06 2.26
N SER A 131 -8.18 -21.92 2.03
CA SER A 131 -8.33 -23.20 1.34
C SER A 131 -7.25 -24.16 1.82
N ALA A 132 -7.63 -25.39 2.15
CA ALA A 132 -6.69 -26.41 2.61
C ALA A 132 -5.72 -26.90 1.53
N ASP A 133 -6.09 -26.74 0.25
CA ASP A 133 -5.35 -27.31 -0.88
C ASP A 133 -4.17 -26.44 -1.35
N ARG A 134 -4.11 -25.18 -0.87
CA ARG A 134 -3.07 -24.23 -1.25
C ARG A 134 -2.30 -23.75 -0.02
N ALA A 135 -0.98 -23.70 -0.15
CA ALA A 135 -0.09 -23.22 0.89
C ALA A 135 0.82 -22.12 0.38
N GLY A 136 1.29 -21.30 1.31
CA GLY A 136 2.19 -20.20 1.01
C GLY A 136 1.44 -18.88 0.91
N ARG A 137 2.20 -17.83 0.62
CA ARG A 137 1.70 -16.47 0.66
C ARG A 137 0.62 -16.21 -0.39
N ARG A 138 -0.45 -15.56 0.05
CA ARG A 138 -1.50 -15.02 -0.81
C ARG A 138 -1.06 -13.67 -1.37
N GLU A 139 -0.75 -13.61 -2.66
CA GLU A 139 -0.15 -12.43 -3.31
C GLU A 139 -1.16 -11.47 -3.96
N ASP A 140 -2.42 -11.88 -4.11
CA ASP A 140 -3.50 -11.10 -4.75
C ASP A 140 -4.14 -10.04 -3.84
N VAL A 141 -3.89 -10.08 -2.52
CA VAL A 141 -4.44 -9.11 -1.57
C VAL A 141 -3.39 -8.75 -0.52
N VAL A 142 -3.26 -7.46 -0.21
CA VAL A 142 -2.48 -6.98 0.94
C VAL A 142 -3.40 -6.32 1.97
N PHE A 143 -3.12 -6.59 3.23
CA PHE A 143 -3.79 -5.98 4.38
C PHE A 143 -2.93 -4.83 4.89
N LEU A 144 -3.41 -3.61 4.72
CA LEU A 144 -2.69 -2.39 5.06
C LEU A 144 -3.09 -1.92 6.45
N LEU A 145 -2.11 -1.80 7.35
CA LEU A 145 -2.35 -1.42 8.73
C LEU A 145 -2.71 0.08 8.84
N PRO A 146 -3.79 0.43 9.55
CA PRO A 146 -4.12 1.82 9.80
C PRO A 146 -3.01 2.48 10.65
N GLY A 147 -2.74 3.76 10.40
CA GLY A 147 -1.69 4.51 11.08
C GLY A 147 -0.26 4.30 10.54
N GLY A 148 -0.04 3.30 9.67
CA GLY A 148 1.24 3.10 8.97
C GLY A 148 1.45 4.05 7.80
N PHE A 149 0.40 4.75 7.37
CA PHE A 149 0.36 5.58 6.16
C PHE A 149 -0.14 6.99 6.46
N ILE A 150 0.44 7.97 5.77
CA ILE A 150 -0.02 9.35 5.70
C ILE A 150 -0.21 9.74 4.24
N THR A 151 -1.17 10.62 3.96
CA THR A 151 -1.37 11.13 2.59
C THR A 151 -0.22 12.05 2.21
N THR A 152 0.02 12.22 0.91
CA THR A 152 1.01 13.18 0.40
C THR A 152 0.72 14.60 0.86
N SER A 153 -0.55 15.01 0.90
CA SER A 153 -0.96 16.31 1.44
C SER A 153 -0.61 16.45 2.92
N ASP A 154 -0.93 15.46 3.76
CA ASP A 154 -0.61 15.52 5.19
C ASP A 154 0.90 15.54 5.45
N MET A 155 1.66 14.77 4.66
CA MET A 155 3.12 14.75 4.73
C MET A 155 3.71 16.13 4.43
N ILE A 156 3.26 16.80 3.36
CA ILE A 156 3.74 18.14 2.97
C ILE A 156 3.36 19.18 4.02
N MET A 157 2.17 19.06 4.61
CA MET A 157 1.68 19.96 5.65
C MET A 157 2.31 19.69 7.03
N GLY A 158 3.20 18.70 7.16
CA GLY A 158 3.83 18.33 8.43
C GLY A 158 2.85 17.74 9.46
N LYS A 159 1.66 17.30 9.02
CA LYS A 159 0.65 16.72 9.89
C LYS A 159 1.04 15.27 10.17
N THR A 160 1.54 15.00 11.38
CA THR A 160 1.77 13.63 11.84
C THR A 160 0.41 12.91 11.88
N GLY A 161 0.31 11.76 11.20
CA GLY A 161 -0.95 11.04 10.97
C GLY A 161 -1.82 10.94 12.23
N ALA A 162 -2.92 11.68 12.24
CA ALA A 162 -3.90 11.61 13.32
C ALA A 162 -4.77 10.38 13.07
N VAL A 163 -4.56 9.33 13.86
CA VAL A 163 -5.50 8.22 13.95
C VAL A 163 -6.79 8.79 14.53
N SER A 164 -7.88 8.86 13.75
CA SER A 164 -9.22 9.12 14.27
C SER A 164 -9.74 7.86 14.95
N SER A 165 -9.08 7.43 16.02
CA SER A 165 -9.64 6.54 17.01
C SER A 165 -10.25 7.43 18.09
N GLY A 166 -11.58 7.48 18.15
CA GLY A 166 -12.24 7.99 19.35
C GLY A 166 -11.68 7.25 20.58
N GLY A 167 -11.11 8.01 21.51
CA GLY A 167 -10.64 7.50 22.80
C GLY A 167 -9.19 7.85 23.13
N ILE A 168 -9.06 8.83 24.03
CA ILE A 168 -7.89 9.17 24.86
C ILE A 168 -6.76 9.93 24.13
N ALA A 169 -6.91 11.26 24.12
CA ALA A 169 -5.82 12.20 23.96
C ALA A 169 -4.89 12.10 25.18
N THR A 170 -3.72 11.49 25.02
CA THR A 170 -2.59 11.71 25.93
C THR A 170 -1.70 12.76 25.28
N THR A 171 -1.85 14.00 25.74
CA THR A 171 -0.96 15.11 25.42
C THR A 171 0.41 14.82 26.02
N LEU A 172 1.40 14.50 25.18
CA LEU A 172 2.80 14.50 25.60
C LEU A 172 3.24 15.97 25.75
N ALA A 173 3.19 16.47 26.97
CA ALA A 173 3.82 17.72 27.35
C ALA A 173 5.33 17.47 27.49
N VAL A 174 6.11 18.03 26.57
CA VAL A 174 7.56 18.13 26.71
C VAL A 174 7.82 19.24 27.74
N THR A 175 8.17 18.88 28.97
CA THR A 175 8.69 19.85 29.95
C THR A 175 10.17 20.04 29.70
N GLU A 176 10.56 21.23 29.25
CA GLU A 176 11.96 21.66 29.16
C GLU A 176 12.59 21.66 30.56
N VAL A 177 13.73 20.97 30.69
CA VAL A 177 14.57 21.03 31.90
C VAL A 177 15.51 22.21 31.73
N LYS A 178 15.34 23.24 32.56
CA LYS A 178 16.24 24.39 32.63
C LYS A 178 17.45 24.03 33.48
N VAL A 179 18.64 24.11 32.88
CA VAL A 179 19.94 24.06 33.59
C VAL A 179 20.20 25.38 34.29
#